data_AF-A0A917I860-F1
#
_entry.id   AF-A0A917I860-F1
#
_cell.length_a   1.000
_cell.length_b   1.000
_cell.length_c   1.000
_cell.angle_alpha   90.00
_cell.angle_beta   90.00
_cell.angle_gamma   90.00
#
_symmetry.space_group_name_H-M   'P 1'
#
loop_
_entity.id
_entity.type
_entity.pdbx_description
1 polymer ?
#
loop_
_entity_poly.entity_id
_entity_poly.type
_entity_poly.pdbx_seq_one_letter_code
_entity_poly.pdbx_strand_id
1 'polypeptide(L)'
;MTTDSNNSSQSSRLAKESRDRLIAVLLERLDELEASTHPDKGIAALGKDLAALQALQVAGELVQAVAGWAIDHQIGLAVSGLSFVPLQPHGTKEHPEYLALRSQVDDHRHEIAGRGDLLRLADVDDATHRRVLFNMLIGNSGALPLTTQQKMIEALKALDTGELLPIIKPRQTTKKVRYRESQLQLKALAIVEFMVHSDMKRFKAQEMVATAYGVSTETLRTWEKRVREDLGALEVSRTLSFARNAAASTKEARKALFSGSNQIHSDYGRSYSDASLKRAALAYRNVRRET
;
A
#
# COMPACT_ATOMS: atom_id res chain seq x y z
N MET A 1 14.96 10.05 -42.88
CA MET A 1 15.15 9.27 -41.64
C MET A 1 15.82 10.07 -40.52
N THR A 2 15.65 11.40 -40.44
CA THR A 2 16.31 12.27 -39.44
C THR A 2 15.34 12.95 -38.45
N THR A 3 14.04 12.68 -38.56
CA THR A 3 12.99 13.34 -37.75
C THR A 3 12.78 12.70 -36.37
N ASP A 4 13.08 11.42 -36.20
CA ASP A 4 12.75 10.69 -34.96
C ASP A 4 13.71 11.00 -33.79
N SER A 5 14.97 11.34 -34.07
CA SER A 5 15.95 11.65 -33.03
C SER A 5 15.69 12.98 -32.30
N ASN A 6 15.08 13.96 -32.97
CA ASN A 6 14.77 15.25 -32.35
C ASN A 6 13.59 15.17 -31.36
N ASN A 7 12.59 14.34 -31.65
CA ASN A 7 11.41 14.19 -30.78
C ASN A 7 11.74 13.52 -29.43
N SER A 8 12.65 12.54 -29.43
CA SER A 8 13.08 11.85 -28.20
C SER A 8 13.83 12.79 -27.23
N SER A 9 14.71 13.65 -27.76
CA SER A 9 15.47 14.60 -26.95
C SER A 9 14.58 15.66 -26.29
N GLN A 10 13.58 16.17 -27.01
CA GLN A 10 12.65 17.17 -26.48
C GLN A 10 11.74 16.58 -25.39
N SER A 11 11.22 15.37 -25.57
CA SER A 11 10.40 14.68 -24.57
C SER A 11 11.17 14.42 -23.26
N SER A 12 12.42 13.97 -23.35
CA SER A 12 13.28 13.73 -22.19
C SER A 12 13.58 15.02 -21.41
N ARG A 13 13.82 16.14 -22.11
CA ARG A 13 14.03 17.45 -21.47
C ARG A 13 12.80 17.94 -20.72
N LEU A 14 11.62 17.88 -21.35
CA LEU A 14 10.36 18.28 -20.72
C LEU A 14 10.06 17.42 -19.48
N ALA A 15 10.27 16.11 -19.54
CA ALA A 15 10.10 15.22 -18.39
C ALA A 15 11.04 15.56 -17.24
N LYS A 16 12.30 15.89 -17.54
CA LYS A 16 13.27 16.35 -16.54
C LYS A 16 12.85 17.67 -15.91
N GLU A 17 12.46 18.67 -16.70
CA GLU A 17 12.00 19.97 -16.19
C GLU A 17 10.76 19.84 -15.30
N SER A 18 9.79 19.01 -15.69
CA SER A 18 8.62 18.73 -14.86
C SER A 18 9.00 18.08 -13.54
N ARG A 19 9.95 17.13 -13.56
CA ARG A 19 10.45 16.47 -12.34
C ARG A 19 11.19 17.45 -11.42
N ASP A 20 12.03 18.30 -11.97
CA ASP A 20 12.81 19.28 -11.20
C ASP A 20 11.89 20.31 -10.51
N ARG A 21 10.82 20.75 -11.21
CA ARG A 21 9.77 21.59 -10.60
C ARG A 21 9.02 20.88 -9.48
N LEU A 22 8.65 19.61 -9.67
CA LEU A 22 7.99 18.82 -8.64
C LEU A 22 8.88 18.70 -7.40
N ILE A 23 10.17 18.41 -7.56
CA ILE A 23 11.14 18.33 -6.46
C ILE A 23 11.18 19.64 -5.68
N ALA A 24 11.24 20.79 -6.36
CA ALA A 24 11.25 22.09 -5.71
C ALA A 24 9.99 22.34 -4.86
N VAL A 25 8.81 22.03 -5.41
CA VAL A 25 7.53 22.15 -4.68
C VAL A 25 7.48 21.24 -3.46
N LEU A 26 7.97 20.00 -3.57
CA LEU A 26 7.99 19.05 -2.45
C LEU A 26 8.94 19.52 -1.33
N LEU A 27 10.10 20.09 -1.68
CA LEU A 27 11.06 20.65 -0.72
C LEU A 27 10.48 21.87 0.00
N GLU A 28 9.90 22.81 -0.75
CA GLU A 28 9.22 23.98 -0.18
C GLU A 28 8.10 23.55 0.78
N ARG A 29 7.31 22.55 0.39
CA ARG A 29 6.24 22.03 1.23
C ARG A 29 6.74 21.40 2.53
N LEU A 30 7.88 20.70 2.51
CA LEU A 30 8.49 20.15 3.73
C LEU A 30 8.96 21.27 4.66
N ASP A 31 9.59 22.32 4.11
CA ASP A 31 10.05 23.47 4.88
C ASP A 31 8.87 24.20 5.55
N GLU A 32 7.77 24.42 4.83
CA GLU A 32 6.53 24.99 5.38
C GLU A 32 5.96 24.15 6.54
N LEU A 33 5.89 22.83 6.36
CA LEU A 33 5.37 21.91 7.36
C LEU A 33 6.26 21.87 8.61
N GLU A 34 7.59 21.89 8.44
CA GLU A 34 8.52 22.00 9.55
C GLU A 34 8.34 23.33 10.27
N ALA A 35 8.45 24.45 9.57
CA ALA A 35 8.37 25.79 10.16
C ALA A 35 7.08 26.01 10.97
N SER A 36 5.95 25.51 10.46
CA SER A 36 4.65 25.66 11.12
C SER A 36 4.40 24.72 12.31
N THR A 37 5.10 23.58 12.40
CA THR A 37 4.80 22.53 13.41
C THR A 37 5.96 22.14 14.31
N HIS A 38 7.16 22.65 14.03
CA HIS A 38 8.35 22.42 14.84
C HIS A 38 8.08 22.84 16.29
N PRO A 39 8.39 22.00 17.30
CA PRO A 39 8.15 22.32 18.71
C PRO A 39 8.68 23.69 19.14
N ASP A 40 9.84 24.08 18.60
CA ASP A 40 10.53 25.32 18.98
C ASP A 40 10.09 26.55 18.17
N LYS A 41 9.33 26.38 17.07
CA LYS A 41 8.95 27.47 16.14
C LYS A 41 7.43 27.67 16.04
N GLY A 42 6.65 26.62 16.27
CA GLY A 42 5.20 26.58 16.02
C GLY A 42 4.34 27.14 17.15
N ILE A 43 3.23 27.78 16.79
CA ILE A 43 2.35 28.54 17.70
C ILE A 43 1.17 27.68 18.21
N ALA A 44 0.86 26.54 17.57
CA ALA A 44 -0.31 25.73 17.91
C ALA A 44 -0.04 24.22 17.85
N ALA A 45 -0.49 23.50 18.88
CA ALA A 45 -0.54 22.03 18.90
C ALA A 45 -1.65 21.46 17.99
N LEU A 46 -2.62 22.28 17.59
CA LEU A 46 -3.75 21.87 16.77
C LEU A 46 -3.29 21.50 15.35
N GLY A 47 -3.65 20.30 14.89
CA GLY A 47 -3.33 19.84 13.53
C GLY A 47 -1.91 19.29 13.33
N LYS A 48 -1.08 19.28 14.38
CA LYS A 48 0.31 18.80 14.31
C LYS A 48 0.42 17.34 13.86
N ASP A 49 -0.44 16.46 14.35
CA ASP A 49 -0.44 15.04 13.97
C ASP A 49 -0.68 14.85 12.47
N LEU A 50 -1.62 15.61 11.90
CA LEU A 50 -1.93 15.57 10.47
C LEU A 50 -0.76 16.12 9.65
N ALA A 51 -0.18 17.25 10.07
CA ALA A 51 0.96 17.85 9.40
C ALA A 51 2.21 16.95 9.44
N ALA A 52 2.45 16.25 10.55
CA ALA A 52 3.53 15.26 10.65
C ALA A 52 3.32 14.10 9.68
N LEU A 53 2.08 13.59 9.57
CA LEU A 53 1.74 12.56 8.58
C LEU A 53 1.93 13.07 7.14
N GLN A 54 1.49 14.30 6.86
CA GLN A 54 1.69 14.94 5.55
C GLN A 54 3.18 15.10 5.22
N ALA A 55 4.01 15.52 6.17
CA ALA A 55 5.44 15.65 5.96
C ALA A 55 6.08 14.30 5.58
N LEU A 56 5.69 13.20 6.24
CA LEU A 56 6.15 11.86 5.87
C LEU A 56 5.69 11.44 4.47
N GLN A 57 4.46 11.80 4.07
CA GLN A 57 3.97 11.53 2.71
C GLN A 57 4.76 12.31 1.66
N VAL A 58 4.94 13.62 1.86
CA VAL A 58 5.72 14.50 0.98
C VAL A 58 7.17 14.02 0.89
N ALA A 59 7.77 13.60 2.00
CA ALA A 59 9.11 13.01 2.01
C ALA A 59 9.18 11.71 1.18
N GLY A 60 8.15 10.86 1.26
CA GLY A 60 8.04 9.66 0.41
C GLY A 60 7.96 9.99 -1.08
N GLU A 61 7.14 10.98 -1.45
CA GLU A 61 7.04 11.47 -2.84
C GLU A 61 8.36 12.07 -3.33
N LEU A 62 9.05 12.84 -2.48
CA LEU A 62 10.36 13.41 -2.80
C LEU A 62 11.39 12.31 -3.04
N VAL A 63 11.45 11.31 -2.16
CA VAL A 63 12.34 10.15 -2.32
C VAL A 63 12.04 9.42 -3.62
N GLN A 64 10.76 9.21 -3.98
CA GLN A 64 10.39 8.60 -5.26
C GLN A 64 10.86 9.46 -6.45
N ALA A 65 10.74 10.79 -6.37
CA ALA A 65 11.14 11.69 -7.45
C ALA A 65 12.67 11.71 -7.67
N VAL A 66 13.47 11.70 -6.59
CA VAL A 66 14.93 11.84 -6.66
C VAL A 66 15.67 10.50 -6.74
N ALA A 67 15.14 9.47 -6.09
CA ALA A 67 15.77 8.16 -5.91
C ALA A 67 14.88 6.99 -6.35
N GLY A 68 13.79 7.25 -7.09
CA GLY A 68 12.90 6.20 -7.59
C GLY A 68 13.61 5.13 -8.41
N TRP A 69 14.63 5.50 -9.19
CA TRP A 69 15.46 4.55 -9.93
C TRP A 69 16.20 3.56 -9.01
N ALA A 70 16.64 4.01 -7.84
CA ALA A 70 17.30 3.15 -6.85
C ALA A 70 16.29 2.22 -6.16
N ILE A 71 15.07 2.70 -5.92
CA ILE A 71 13.96 1.88 -5.43
C ILE A 71 13.63 0.78 -6.45
N ASP A 72 13.43 1.15 -7.72
CA ASP A 72 13.20 0.22 -8.82
C ASP A 72 14.31 -0.83 -8.88
N HIS A 73 15.58 -0.41 -8.79
CA HIS A 73 16.72 -1.33 -8.76
C HIS A 73 16.63 -2.34 -7.60
N GLN A 74 16.35 -1.89 -6.37
CA GLN A 74 16.23 -2.79 -5.20
C GLN A 74 15.06 -3.78 -5.32
N ILE A 75 13.95 -3.35 -5.92
CA ILE A 75 12.81 -4.21 -6.23
C ILE A 75 13.21 -5.25 -7.29
N GLY A 76 13.88 -4.83 -8.36
CA GLY A 76 14.33 -5.72 -9.42
C GLY A 76 15.33 -6.78 -8.97
N LEU A 77 16.22 -6.43 -8.04
CA LEU A 77 17.07 -7.40 -7.36
C LEU A 77 16.23 -8.47 -6.65
N ALA A 78 15.26 -8.04 -5.85
CA ALA A 78 14.42 -8.96 -5.09
C ALA A 78 13.61 -9.90 -5.99
N VAL A 79 13.01 -9.37 -7.06
CA VAL A 79 12.29 -10.13 -8.10
C VAL A 79 13.20 -11.14 -8.79
N SER A 80 14.48 -10.80 -8.98
CA SER A 80 15.49 -11.69 -9.57
C SER A 80 16.08 -12.70 -8.58
N GLY A 81 15.54 -12.80 -7.36
CA GLY A 81 16.06 -13.72 -6.35
C GLY A 81 17.27 -13.17 -5.57
N LEU A 82 17.70 -11.93 -5.84
CA LEU A 82 18.95 -11.35 -5.33
C LEU A 82 18.70 -10.40 -4.15
N SER A 83 19.63 -10.41 -3.21
CA SER A 83 19.63 -9.51 -2.05
C SER A 83 20.62 -8.38 -2.24
N PHE A 84 20.41 -7.28 -1.53
CA PHE A 84 21.36 -6.17 -1.44
C PHE A 84 22.74 -6.66 -0.97
N VAL A 85 23.78 -6.23 -1.68
CA VAL A 85 25.18 -6.50 -1.31
C VAL A 85 25.72 -5.31 -0.50
N PRO A 86 25.96 -5.46 0.81
CA PRO A 86 26.42 -4.36 1.65
C PRO A 86 27.80 -3.86 1.26
N LEU A 87 28.07 -2.59 1.55
CA LEU A 87 29.41 -2.03 1.44
C LEU A 87 30.33 -2.75 2.42
N GLN A 88 31.46 -3.23 1.91
CA GLN A 88 32.45 -3.97 2.67
C GLN A 88 33.56 -3.06 3.20
N PRO A 89 34.11 -3.32 4.40
CA PRO A 89 35.33 -2.66 4.87
C PRO A 89 36.51 -2.96 3.92
N HIS A 90 37.58 -2.15 3.97
CA HIS A 90 38.67 -2.22 3.00
C HIS A 90 39.25 -3.63 2.79
N GLY A 91 39.37 -4.45 3.85
CA GLY A 91 39.95 -5.79 3.76
C GLY A 91 39.12 -6.84 3.01
N THR A 92 37.83 -6.61 2.76
CA THR A 92 36.95 -7.57 2.08
C THR A 92 36.45 -7.08 0.72
N LYS A 93 36.86 -5.88 0.27
CA LYS A 93 36.48 -5.32 -1.05
C LYS A 93 37.06 -6.09 -2.23
N GLU A 94 38.22 -6.71 -2.05
CA GLU A 94 38.89 -7.50 -3.10
C GLU A 94 38.57 -8.99 -3.01
N HIS A 95 37.75 -9.41 -2.02
CA HIS A 95 37.39 -10.82 -1.87
C HIS A 95 36.66 -11.31 -3.13
N PRO A 96 37.08 -12.43 -3.76
CA PRO A 96 36.52 -12.89 -5.03
C PRO A 96 35.00 -13.07 -4.99
N GLU A 97 34.46 -13.60 -3.89
CA GLU A 97 33.01 -13.76 -3.73
C GLU A 97 32.27 -12.42 -3.68
N TYR A 98 32.85 -11.40 -3.06
CA TYR A 98 32.23 -10.08 -3.01
C TYR A 98 32.20 -9.43 -4.39
N LEU A 99 33.29 -9.55 -5.16
CA LEU A 99 33.36 -9.04 -6.53
C LEU A 99 32.36 -9.77 -7.44
N ALA A 100 32.26 -11.10 -7.30
CA ALA A 100 31.29 -11.91 -8.03
C ALA A 100 29.85 -11.47 -7.71
N LEU A 101 29.50 -11.32 -6.43
CA LEU A 101 28.18 -10.84 -6.00
C LEU A 101 27.90 -9.42 -6.51
N ARG A 102 28.89 -8.52 -6.44
CA ARG A 102 28.76 -7.14 -6.95
C ARG A 102 28.47 -7.10 -8.44
N SER A 103 29.18 -7.90 -9.23
CA SER A 103 28.97 -7.97 -10.68
C SER A 103 27.57 -8.46 -11.07
N GLN A 104 26.91 -9.24 -10.22
CA GLN A 104 25.55 -9.73 -10.47
C GLN A 104 24.48 -8.67 -10.20
N VAL A 105 24.73 -7.79 -9.23
CA VAL A 105 23.77 -6.75 -8.83
C VAL A 105 23.96 -5.44 -9.57
N ASP A 106 25.13 -5.21 -10.19
CA ASP A 106 25.45 -3.98 -10.92
C ASP A 106 24.95 -4.04 -12.39
N ASP A 107 23.63 -4.04 -12.57
CA ASP A 107 23.00 -4.15 -13.89
C ASP A 107 21.69 -3.35 -13.99
N HIS A 108 21.54 -2.56 -15.07
CA HIS A 108 20.33 -1.78 -15.37
C HIS A 108 19.06 -2.63 -15.57
N ARG A 109 19.19 -3.92 -15.86
CA ARG A 109 18.05 -4.84 -15.96
C ARG A 109 17.22 -4.88 -14.67
N HIS A 110 17.84 -4.64 -13.51
CA HIS A 110 17.12 -4.60 -12.23
C HIS A 110 16.19 -3.38 -12.14
N GLU A 111 16.63 -2.21 -12.63
CA GLU A 111 15.76 -1.03 -12.70
C GLU A 111 14.54 -1.28 -13.61
N ILE A 112 14.77 -1.93 -14.76
CA ILE A 112 13.69 -2.26 -15.70
C ILE A 112 12.71 -3.26 -15.08
N ALA A 113 13.22 -4.29 -14.40
CA ALA A 113 12.41 -5.30 -13.75
C ALA A 113 11.57 -4.71 -12.61
N GLY A 114 12.15 -3.82 -11.79
CA GLY A 114 11.46 -3.20 -10.67
C GLY A 114 10.50 -2.08 -11.05
N ARG A 115 10.70 -1.42 -12.20
CA ARG A 115 9.76 -0.42 -12.75
C ARG A 115 8.42 -1.04 -13.15
N GLY A 116 8.39 -2.35 -13.46
CA GLY A 116 7.17 -3.04 -13.82
C GLY A 116 6.09 -2.80 -12.77
N ASP A 117 4.93 -2.26 -13.19
CA ASP A 117 3.83 -1.77 -12.35
C ASP A 117 3.85 -2.37 -10.94
N LEU A 118 3.98 -1.54 -9.90
CA LEU A 118 3.85 -1.94 -8.49
C LEU A 118 2.58 -2.79 -8.23
N LEU A 119 1.58 -2.73 -9.12
CA LEU A 119 0.40 -3.59 -9.16
C LEU A 119 0.72 -5.09 -9.38
N ARG A 120 1.84 -5.42 -10.04
CA ARG A 120 2.36 -6.79 -10.23
C ARG A 120 2.95 -7.37 -8.97
N LEU A 121 3.27 -6.55 -7.97
CA LEU A 121 3.64 -7.07 -6.66
C LEU A 121 2.46 -7.78 -5.98
N ALA A 122 1.22 -7.63 -6.45
CA ALA A 122 0.13 -8.46 -5.93
C ALA A 122 0.29 -9.95 -6.27
N ASP A 123 1.07 -10.29 -7.31
CA ASP A 123 1.28 -11.65 -7.81
C ASP A 123 2.65 -12.24 -7.45
N VAL A 124 3.50 -11.50 -6.72
CA VAL A 124 4.78 -12.05 -6.24
C VAL A 124 4.58 -12.81 -4.93
N ASP A 125 5.44 -13.81 -4.69
CA ASP A 125 5.37 -14.59 -3.46
C ASP A 125 5.81 -13.77 -2.22
N ASP A 126 5.42 -14.27 -1.04
CA ASP A 126 5.76 -13.62 0.23
C ASP A 126 7.29 -13.54 0.46
N ALA A 127 8.07 -14.47 -0.10
CA ALA A 127 9.52 -14.46 0.03
C ALA A 127 10.13 -13.26 -0.73
N THR A 128 9.61 -12.96 -1.91
CA THR A 128 9.99 -11.81 -2.72
C THR A 128 9.62 -10.52 -2.01
N HIS A 129 8.41 -10.41 -1.45
CA HIS A 129 8.03 -9.25 -0.63
C HIS A 129 8.95 -9.02 0.57
N ARG A 130 9.33 -10.09 1.29
CA ARG A 130 10.30 -9.99 2.38
C ARG A 130 11.66 -9.49 1.91
N ARG A 131 12.12 -9.96 0.75
CA ARG A 131 13.39 -9.52 0.15
C ARG A 131 13.35 -8.06 -0.32
N VAL A 132 12.23 -7.62 -0.89
CA VAL A 132 12.01 -6.19 -1.20
C VAL A 132 12.10 -5.36 0.09
N LEU A 133 11.37 -5.74 1.14
CA LEU A 133 11.39 -5.02 2.41
C LEU A 133 12.80 -5.00 3.02
N PHE A 134 13.51 -6.13 2.96
CA PHE A 134 14.90 -6.22 3.42
C PHE A 134 15.83 -5.26 2.67
N ASN A 135 15.82 -5.29 1.33
CA ASN A 135 16.64 -4.42 0.50
C ASN A 135 16.34 -2.93 0.75
N MET A 136 15.05 -2.59 0.84
CA MET A 136 14.58 -1.23 1.10
C MET A 136 14.99 -0.73 2.48
N LEU A 137 14.87 -1.57 3.51
CA LEU A 137 15.29 -1.20 4.85
C LEU A 137 16.78 -0.93 4.92
N ILE A 138 17.63 -1.69 4.24
CA ILE A 138 19.08 -1.42 4.29
C ILE A 138 19.45 -0.11 3.58
N GLY A 139 18.84 0.15 2.41
CA GLY A 139 19.15 1.35 1.61
C GLY A 139 18.53 2.65 2.12
N ASN A 140 17.41 2.58 2.85
CA ASN A 140 16.64 3.74 3.31
C ASN A 140 16.45 3.74 4.83
N SER A 141 17.50 4.10 5.57
CA SER A 141 17.47 4.16 7.04
C SER A 141 16.66 5.33 7.60
N GLY A 142 16.39 6.38 6.80
CA GLY A 142 15.67 7.56 7.25
C GLY A 142 14.20 7.31 7.61
N ALA A 143 13.62 6.19 7.15
CA ALA A 143 12.21 5.88 7.36
C ALA A 143 11.90 5.33 8.77
N LEU A 144 12.90 4.82 9.50
CA LEU A 144 12.71 4.19 10.82
C LEU A 144 13.84 4.59 11.78
N PRO A 145 13.57 4.64 13.10
CA PRO A 145 14.64 4.70 14.09
C PRO A 145 15.60 3.52 13.90
N LEU A 146 16.91 3.79 13.97
CA LEU A 146 17.98 2.83 13.67
C LEU A 146 17.80 1.48 14.40
N THR A 147 17.45 1.50 15.68
CA THR A 147 17.22 0.28 16.46
C THR A 147 16.03 -0.53 15.96
N THR A 148 14.94 0.12 15.54
CA THR A 148 13.75 -0.53 14.98
C THR A 148 14.07 -1.14 13.62
N GLN A 149 14.79 -0.39 12.78
CA GLN A 149 15.28 -0.84 11.49
C GLN A 149 16.14 -2.11 11.63
N GLN A 150 17.13 -2.10 12.52
CA GLN A 150 18.01 -3.24 12.78
C GLN A 150 17.24 -4.49 13.24
N LYS A 151 16.33 -4.33 14.21
CA LYS A 151 15.48 -5.43 14.69
C LYS A 151 14.59 -6.00 13.58
N MET A 152 14.07 -5.15 12.70
CA MET A 152 13.26 -5.60 11.56
C MET A 152 14.11 -6.36 10.53
N ILE A 153 15.30 -5.86 10.19
CA ILE A 153 16.25 -6.53 9.30
C ILE A 153 16.62 -7.92 9.85
N GLU A 154 16.92 -8.01 11.14
CA GLU A 154 17.22 -9.28 11.82
C GLU A 154 16.03 -10.24 11.78
N ALA A 155 14.82 -9.74 12.07
CA ALA A 155 13.60 -10.54 12.03
C ALA A 155 13.29 -11.07 10.62
N LEU A 156 13.54 -10.28 9.57
CA LEU A 156 13.38 -10.72 8.19
C LEU A 156 14.38 -11.83 7.82
N LYS A 157 15.63 -11.76 8.30
CA LYS A 157 16.61 -12.84 8.11
C LYS A 157 16.23 -14.10 8.87
N ALA A 158 15.76 -13.97 10.11
CA ALA A 158 15.32 -15.10 10.93
C ALA A 158 14.13 -15.85 10.30
N LEU A 159 13.24 -15.14 9.58
CA LEU A 159 12.15 -15.78 8.85
C LEU A 159 12.63 -16.74 7.76
N ASP A 160 13.80 -16.50 7.15
CA ASP A 160 14.36 -17.40 6.13
C ASP A 160 14.86 -18.72 6.72
N THR A 161 15.13 -18.77 8.02
CA THR A 161 15.50 -19.99 8.77
C THR A 161 14.33 -20.60 9.54
N GLY A 162 13.13 -20.02 9.44
CA GLY A 162 11.94 -20.45 10.18
C GLY A 162 11.87 -19.95 11.62
N GLU A 163 12.73 -19.02 12.03
CA GLU A 163 12.74 -18.44 13.37
C GLU A 163 11.87 -17.15 13.43
N LEU A 164 11.09 -17.01 14.51
CA LEU A 164 10.23 -15.83 14.75
C LEU A 164 10.80 -14.97 15.89
N LEU A 165 11.35 -13.80 15.54
CA LEU A 165 11.83 -12.83 16.51
C LEU A 165 10.72 -11.97 17.13
N PRO A 166 10.94 -11.36 18.32
CA PRO A 166 9.90 -10.67 19.07
C PRO A 166 9.15 -9.56 18.33
N ILE A 167 9.80 -8.84 17.41
CA ILE A 167 9.18 -7.71 16.67
C ILE A 167 8.07 -8.16 15.71
N ILE A 168 8.15 -9.39 15.19
CA ILE A 168 7.16 -10.00 14.28
C ILE A 168 6.32 -11.07 14.97
N LYS A 169 6.67 -11.47 16.20
CA LYS A 169 5.96 -12.50 16.94
C LYS A 169 4.53 -12.04 17.25
N PRO A 170 3.50 -12.85 16.94
CA PRO A 170 2.13 -12.50 17.31
C PRO A 170 2.01 -12.30 18.82
N ARG A 171 1.32 -11.23 19.23
CA ARG A 171 0.92 -11.06 20.63
C ARG A 171 -0.15 -12.09 20.98
N GLN A 172 -0.07 -12.67 22.17
CA GLN A 172 -1.15 -13.53 22.67
C GLN A 172 -2.42 -12.69 22.82
N THR A 173 -3.53 -13.20 22.28
CA THR A 173 -4.83 -12.52 22.33
C THR A 173 -5.91 -13.53 22.67
N THR A 174 -6.90 -13.09 23.44
CA THR A 174 -8.11 -13.87 23.76
C THR A 174 -9.19 -13.74 22.67
N LYS A 175 -8.94 -12.92 21.64
CA LYS A 175 -9.87 -12.71 20.54
C LYS A 175 -10.00 -13.97 19.70
N LYS A 176 -11.25 -14.42 19.50
CA LYS A 176 -11.58 -15.60 18.71
C LYS A 176 -11.47 -15.37 17.20
N VAL A 177 -11.68 -14.13 16.77
CA VAL A 177 -11.68 -13.74 15.34
C VAL A 177 -10.31 -13.19 14.98
N ARG A 178 -9.71 -13.71 13.90
CA ARG A 178 -8.42 -13.25 13.39
C ARG A 178 -8.59 -11.95 12.60
N TYR A 179 -7.54 -11.12 12.56
CA TYR A 179 -7.56 -9.81 11.86
C TYR A 179 -8.08 -9.90 10.41
N ARG A 180 -7.61 -10.88 9.63
CA ARG A 180 -8.05 -11.10 8.24
C ARG A 180 -9.55 -11.40 8.15
N GLU A 181 -10.08 -12.17 9.10
CA GLU A 181 -11.52 -12.43 9.15
C GLU A 181 -12.30 -11.14 9.46
N SER A 182 -11.88 -10.36 10.46
CA SER A 182 -12.52 -9.08 10.80
C SER A 182 -12.51 -8.09 9.62
N GLN A 183 -11.42 -8.04 8.85
CA GLN A 183 -11.32 -7.22 7.63
C GLN A 183 -12.34 -7.67 6.55
N LEU A 184 -12.51 -8.97 6.36
CA LEU A 184 -13.49 -9.51 5.40
C LEU A 184 -14.94 -9.31 5.86
N GLN A 185 -15.20 -9.34 7.17
CA GLN A 185 -16.48 -8.96 7.76
C GLN A 185 -16.76 -7.46 7.55
N LEU A 186 -15.77 -6.59 7.77
CA LEU A 186 -15.89 -5.15 7.47
C LEU A 186 -16.19 -4.91 5.99
N LYS A 187 -15.52 -5.62 5.09
CA LYS A 187 -15.78 -5.55 3.64
C LYS A 187 -17.22 -5.95 3.30
N ALA A 188 -17.76 -6.97 3.96
CA ALA A 188 -19.15 -7.39 3.78
C ALA A 188 -20.12 -6.26 4.16
N LEU A 189 -19.92 -5.64 5.32
CA LEU A 189 -20.72 -4.51 5.80
C LEU A 189 -20.63 -3.30 4.85
N ALA A 190 -19.43 -3.02 4.32
CA ALA A 190 -19.22 -1.96 3.34
C ALA A 190 -20.00 -2.23 2.04
N ILE A 191 -20.03 -3.48 1.55
CA ILE A 191 -20.83 -3.86 0.37
C ILE A 191 -22.33 -3.70 0.65
N VAL A 192 -22.82 -4.06 1.85
CA VAL A 192 -24.22 -3.82 2.23
C VAL A 192 -24.54 -2.33 2.17
N GLU A 193 -23.71 -1.47 2.76
CA GLU A 193 -23.94 -0.02 2.75
C GLU A 193 -23.91 0.55 1.32
N PHE A 194 -22.99 0.09 0.46
CA PHE A 194 -22.95 0.47 -0.95
C PHE A 194 -24.26 0.07 -1.67
N MET A 195 -24.72 -1.17 -1.51
CA MET A 195 -25.97 -1.64 -2.14
C MET A 195 -27.19 -0.85 -1.66
N VAL A 196 -27.27 -0.59 -0.35
CA VAL A 196 -28.34 0.23 0.24
C VAL A 196 -28.39 1.62 -0.37
N HIS A 197 -27.23 2.27 -0.46
CA HIS A 197 -27.12 3.60 -1.03
C HIS A 197 -27.18 3.59 -2.56
N SER A 198 -27.19 2.41 -3.19
CA SER A 198 -27.47 2.15 -4.61
C SER A 198 -28.94 1.79 -4.88
N ASP A 199 -29.87 2.21 -4.00
CA ASP A 199 -31.33 1.97 -4.05
C ASP A 199 -31.80 0.53 -3.78
N MET A 200 -30.95 -0.33 -3.22
CA MET A 200 -31.39 -1.64 -2.75
C MET A 200 -32.00 -1.53 -1.34
N LYS A 201 -33.12 -2.24 -1.09
CA LYS A 201 -33.66 -2.34 0.26
C LYS A 201 -32.65 -3.05 1.18
N ARG A 202 -32.40 -2.51 2.39
CA ARG A 202 -31.39 -3.03 3.35
C ARG A 202 -31.54 -4.51 3.65
N PHE A 203 -32.76 -5.02 3.85
CA PHE A 203 -32.97 -6.45 4.12
C PHE A 203 -32.50 -7.32 2.94
N LYS A 204 -32.73 -6.90 1.69
CA LYS A 204 -32.32 -7.62 0.49
C LYS A 204 -30.80 -7.56 0.30
N ALA A 205 -30.18 -6.40 0.55
CA ALA A 205 -28.73 -6.27 0.52
C ALA A 205 -28.06 -7.18 1.58
N GLN A 206 -28.60 -7.20 2.80
CA GLN A 206 -28.13 -8.09 3.87
C GLN A 206 -28.31 -9.57 3.50
N GLU A 207 -29.44 -9.95 2.93
CA GLU A 207 -29.70 -11.32 2.45
C GLU A 207 -28.69 -11.73 1.38
N MET A 208 -28.51 -10.93 0.34
CA MET A 208 -27.55 -11.22 -0.74
C MET A 208 -26.12 -11.38 -0.22
N VAL A 209 -25.66 -10.48 0.66
CA VAL A 209 -24.31 -10.55 1.22
C VAL A 209 -24.17 -11.73 2.18
N ALA A 210 -25.17 -11.99 3.04
CA ALA A 210 -25.17 -13.12 3.96
C ALA A 210 -25.13 -14.46 3.22
N THR A 211 -25.95 -14.62 2.18
CA THR A 211 -25.95 -15.80 1.29
C THR A 211 -24.58 -15.99 0.64
N ALA A 212 -23.99 -14.93 0.08
CA ALA A 212 -22.66 -15.03 -0.54
C ALA A 212 -21.59 -15.50 0.45
N TYR A 213 -21.56 -14.92 1.66
CA TYR A 213 -20.62 -15.26 2.72
C TYR A 213 -20.91 -16.60 3.40
N GLY A 214 -22.07 -17.21 3.15
CA GLY A 214 -22.48 -18.47 3.78
C GLY A 214 -22.80 -18.33 5.27
N VAL A 215 -23.42 -17.21 5.67
CA VAL A 215 -23.82 -16.93 7.06
C VAL A 215 -25.29 -16.53 7.15
N SER A 216 -25.89 -16.57 8.34
CA SER A 216 -27.24 -16.03 8.53
C SER A 216 -27.25 -14.51 8.49
N THR A 217 -28.36 -13.91 8.06
CA THR A 217 -28.55 -12.44 8.09
C THR A 217 -28.40 -11.86 9.49
N GLU A 218 -28.84 -12.61 10.51
CA GLU A 218 -28.66 -12.23 11.91
C GLU A 218 -27.17 -12.22 12.31
N THR A 219 -26.40 -13.23 11.88
CA THR A 219 -24.95 -13.25 12.11
C THR A 219 -24.28 -12.02 11.48
N LEU A 220 -24.63 -11.69 10.24
CA LEU A 220 -24.12 -10.51 9.53
C LEU A 220 -24.42 -9.20 10.30
N ARG A 221 -25.61 -9.08 10.91
CA ARG A 221 -25.97 -7.90 11.73
C ARG A 221 -25.10 -7.77 12.97
N THR A 222 -24.76 -8.88 13.62
CA THR A 222 -23.88 -8.85 14.81
C THR A 222 -22.42 -8.46 14.48
N TRP A 223 -21.99 -8.59 13.22
CA TRP A 223 -20.61 -8.25 12.83
C TRP A 223 -20.29 -6.78 13.04
N GLU A 224 -21.22 -5.85 12.84
CA GLU A 224 -20.90 -4.42 12.97
C GLU A 224 -20.36 -4.09 14.37
N LYS A 225 -21.04 -4.57 15.43
CA LYS A 225 -20.59 -4.36 16.80
C LYS A 225 -19.20 -4.97 17.02
N ARG A 226 -19.01 -6.24 16.64
CA ARG A 226 -17.75 -6.97 16.83
C ARG A 226 -16.59 -6.32 16.08
N VAL A 227 -16.80 -5.97 14.81
CA VAL A 227 -15.78 -5.35 13.97
C VAL A 227 -15.40 -3.96 14.50
N ARG A 228 -16.34 -3.20 15.08
CA ARG A 228 -16.01 -1.94 15.79
C ARG A 228 -15.15 -2.17 17.03
N GLU A 229 -15.41 -3.22 17.80
CA GLU A 229 -14.57 -3.63 18.94
C GLU A 229 -13.19 -4.15 18.49
N ASP A 230 -13.12 -4.80 17.32
CA ASP A 230 -11.90 -5.43 16.83
C ASP A 230 -10.97 -4.51 16.05
N LEU A 231 -11.52 -3.71 15.14
CA LEU A 231 -10.77 -2.83 14.24
C LEU A 231 -10.83 -1.36 14.66
N GLY A 232 -11.71 -1.01 15.60
CA GLY A 232 -11.94 0.35 16.05
C GLY A 232 -13.14 1.02 15.37
N ALA A 233 -13.93 1.76 16.15
CA ALA A 233 -15.18 2.36 15.69
C ALA A 233 -14.98 3.42 14.59
N LEU A 234 -13.87 4.17 14.63
CA LEU A 234 -13.55 5.19 13.63
C LEU A 234 -13.27 4.56 12.27
N GLU A 235 -12.48 3.48 12.22
CA GLU A 235 -12.11 2.81 10.97
C GLU A 235 -13.32 2.19 10.27
N VAL A 236 -14.19 1.55 11.06
CA VAL A 236 -15.45 1.02 10.56
C VAL A 236 -16.30 2.14 9.97
N SER A 237 -16.50 3.22 10.74
CA SER A 237 -17.34 4.35 10.29
C SER A 237 -16.80 4.99 9.02
N ARG A 238 -15.47 5.18 8.94
CA ARG A 238 -14.77 5.69 7.75
C ARG A 238 -15.02 4.79 6.53
N THR A 239 -14.83 3.48 6.68
CA THR A 239 -15.01 2.50 5.60
C THR A 239 -16.45 2.45 5.09
N LEU A 240 -17.42 2.48 6.00
CA LEU A 240 -18.85 2.52 5.62
C LEU A 240 -19.19 3.83 4.90
N SER A 241 -18.70 4.97 5.38
CA SER A 241 -18.90 6.27 4.71
C SER A 241 -18.31 6.30 3.30
N PHE A 242 -17.10 5.75 3.08
CA PHE A 242 -16.54 5.61 1.74
C PHE A 242 -17.44 4.78 0.82
N ALA A 243 -18.04 3.69 1.33
CA ALA A 243 -18.97 2.88 0.55
C ALA A 243 -20.25 3.65 0.16
N ARG A 244 -20.79 4.48 1.06
CA ARG A 244 -21.95 5.34 0.77
C ARG A 244 -21.62 6.38 -0.31
N ASN A 245 -20.47 7.04 -0.17
CA ASN A 245 -20.00 8.04 -1.13
C ASN A 245 -19.75 7.41 -2.51
N ALA A 246 -19.17 6.21 -2.56
CA ALA A 246 -18.99 5.46 -3.80
C ALA A 246 -20.33 5.13 -4.49
N ALA A 247 -21.36 4.77 -3.72
CA ALA A 247 -22.69 4.52 -4.26
C ALA A 247 -23.33 5.81 -4.83
N ALA A 248 -23.21 6.94 -4.11
CA ALA A 248 -23.70 8.24 -4.59
C ALA A 248 -23.00 8.65 -5.90
N SER A 249 -21.67 8.55 -5.95
CA SER A 249 -20.89 8.82 -7.17
C SER A 249 -21.29 7.92 -8.34
N THR A 250 -21.55 6.64 -8.08
CA THR A 250 -22.00 5.70 -9.13
C THR A 250 -23.38 6.07 -9.67
N LYS A 251 -24.30 6.54 -8.82
CA LYS A 251 -25.62 7.03 -9.24
C LYS A 251 -25.52 8.28 -10.11
N GLU A 252 -24.69 9.23 -9.70
CA GLU A 252 -24.44 10.46 -10.46
C GLU A 252 -23.84 10.15 -11.83
N ALA A 253 -22.82 9.29 -11.87
CA ALA A 253 -22.22 8.83 -13.14
C ALA A 253 -23.25 8.13 -14.03
N ARG A 254 -24.14 7.31 -13.46
CA ARG A 254 -25.23 6.67 -14.21
C ARG A 254 -26.21 7.70 -14.78
N LYS A 255 -26.59 8.72 -14.00
CA LYS A 255 -27.46 9.81 -14.46
C LYS A 255 -26.79 10.62 -15.58
N ALA A 256 -25.49 10.91 -15.43
CA ALA A 256 -24.67 11.62 -16.41
C ALA A 256 -24.65 10.89 -17.77
N LEU A 257 -24.44 9.58 -17.75
CA LEU A 257 -24.48 8.73 -18.95
C LEU A 257 -25.82 8.82 -19.69
N PHE A 258 -26.94 8.83 -18.96
CA PHE A 258 -28.27 9.01 -19.56
C PHE A 258 -28.50 10.42 -20.10
N SER A 259 -27.80 11.43 -19.59
CA SER A 259 -27.85 12.80 -20.09
C SER A 259 -26.88 13.09 -21.25
N GLY A 260 -26.14 12.09 -21.73
CA GLY A 260 -25.18 12.26 -22.83
C GLY A 260 -23.92 13.04 -22.45
N SER A 261 -23.61 13.19 -21.16
CA SER A 261 -22.36 13.84 -20.73
C SER A 261 -21.20 12.85 -20.68
N ASN A 262 -20.07 13.23 -21.29
CA ASN A 262 -18.81 12.48 -21.20
C ASN A 262 -18.17 12.70 -19.82
N GLN A 263 -18.71 12.03 -18.79
CA GLN A 263 -18.06 11.98 -17.48
C GLN A 263 -17.15 10.75 -17.35
N ILE A 264 -16.01 10.97 -16.69
CA ILE A 264 -15.01 9.97 -16.36
C ILE A 264 -15.66 8.92 -15.44
N HIS A 265 -15.56 7.64 -15.82
CA HIS A 265 -16.03 6.53 -14.98
C HIS A 265 -15.28 6.50 -13.65
N SER A 266 -16.02 6.62 -12.55
CA SER A 266 -15.44 6.48 -11.20
C SER A 266 -15.16 4.99 -10.93
N ASP A 267 -13.89 4.65 -10.71
CA ASP A 267 -13.43 3.27 -10.50
C ASP A 267 -13.90 2.69 -9.15
N TYR A 268 -14.45 3.55 -8.27
CA TYR A 268 -14.96 3.20 -6.95
C TYR A 268 -16.03 2.10 -6.99
N GLY A 269 -16.87 2.06 -8.03
CA GLY A 269 -17.90 1.04 -8.19
C GLY A 269 -17.34 -0.39 -8.33
N ARG A 270 -16.12 -0.55 -8.88
CA ARG A 270 -15.51 -1.89 -9.06
C ARG A 270 -15.25 -2.59 -7.73
N SER A 271 -14.87 -1.82 -6.71
CA SER A 271 -14.60 -2.30 -5.36
C SER A 271 -15.83 -2.89 -4.65
N TYR A 272 -17.05 -2.60 -5.12
CA TYR A 272 -18.31 -3.07 -4.54
C TYR A 272 -19.18 -3.85 -5.55
N SER A 273 -18.60 -4.21 -6.69
CA SER A 273 -19.26 -5.03 -7.72
C SER A 273 -19.60 -6.45 -7.24
N ASP A 274 -20.46 -7.16 -7.97
CA ASP A 274 -20.77 -8.57 -7.73
C ASP A 274 -19.51 -9.47 -7.76
N ALA A 275 -18.56 -9.17 -8.65
CA ALA A 275 -17.27 -9.85 -8.67
C ALA A 275 -16.46 -9.61 -7.38
N SER A 276 -16.48 -8.38 -6.85
CA SER A 276 -15.86 -8.06 -5.56
C SER A 276 -16.52 -8.81 -4.41
N LEU A 277 -17.85 -8.87 -4.37
CA LEU A 277 -18.60 -9.63 -3.39
C LEU A 277 -18.22 -11.12 -3.41
N LYS A 278 -18.22 -11.73 -4.60
CA LYS A 278 -17.86 -13.15 -4.77
C LYS A 278 -16.42 -13.44 -4.32
N ARG A 279 -15.46 -12.57 -4.67
CA ARG A 279 -14.07 -12.71 -4.23
C ARG A 279 -13.92 -12.59 -2.72
N ALA A 280 -14.53 -11.58 -2.11
CA ALA A 280 -14.47 -11.36 -0.66
C ALA A 280 -15.14 -12.51 0.11
N ALA A 281 -16.28 -13.00 -0.36
CA ALA A 281 -16.99 -14.13 0.22
C ALA A 281 -16.21 -15.46 0.10
N LEU A 282 -15.54 -15.71 -1.03
CA LEU A 282 -14.65 -16.85 -1.18
C LEU A 282 -13.47 -16.77 -0.20
N ALA A 283 -12.82 -15.60 -0.12
CA ALA A 283 -11.72 -15.37 0.82
C ALA A 283 -12.16 -15.59 2.28
N TYR A 284 -13.36 -15.14 2.67
CA TYR A 284 -13.91 -15.34 4.00
C TYR A 284 -14.08 -16.82 4.34
N ARG A 285 -14.65 -17.59 3.42
CA ARG A 285 -14.85 -19.04 3.61
C ARG A 285 -13.52 -19.79 3.70
N ASN A 286 -12.49 -19.38 2.96
CA ASN A 286 -11.17 -19.99 3.05
C ASN A 286 -10.53 -19.73 4.42
N VAL A 287 -10.57 -18.49 4.91
CA VAL A 287 -10.03 -18.13 6.24
C VAL A 287 -10.71 -18.92 7.36
N ARG A 288 -12.01 -19.17 7.24
CA ARG A 288 -12.79 -19.98 8.21
C ARG A 288 -12.50 -21.48 8.15
N ARG A 289 -11.89 -21.99 7.09
CA ARG A 289 -11.47 -23.40 6.97
C ARG A 289 -10.07 -23.65 7.53
N GLU A 290 -9.24 -22.61 7.60
CA GLU A 290 -7.89 -22.64 8.18
C GLU A 290 -7.89 -22.55 9.72
N THR A 291 -9.07 -22.39 10.32
CA THR A 291 -9.30 -22.26 11.77
C THR A 291 -10.03 -23.47 12.30
#